data_AF-A0A7C2VJ36-F1
#
_entry.id   AF-A0A7C2VJ36-F1
#
_cell.length_a   1.000
_cell.length_b   1.000
_cell.length_c   1.000
_cell.angle_alpha   90.00
_cell.angle_beta   90.00
_cell.angle_gamma   90.00
#
_symmetry.space_group_name_H-M   'P 1'
#
loop_
_entity.id
_entity.type
_entity.pdbx_description
1 polymer ?
#
loop_
_entity_poly.entity_id
_entity_poly.type
_entity_poly.pdbx_seq_one_letter_code
_entity_poly.pdbx_strand_id
1 'polypeptide(L)' 'MPYIVQPMTLDDVDQVAMVERECFTTPWPKTAYIREIKENRLGRYIVVRWVP' A
#
# COMPACT_ATOMS: atom_id res chain seq x y z
N MET A 1 -10.66 -9.56 -16.56
CA MET A 1 -9.79 -8.47 -16.08
C MET A 1 -8.79 -9.09 -15.10
N PRO A 2 -7.48 -9.12 -15.40
CA PRO A 2 -6.47 -9.87 -14.64
C PRO A 2 -6.01 -9.10 -13.40
N TYR A 3 -6.94 -8.56 -12.62
CA TYR A 3 -6.61 -7.78 -11.42
C TYR A 3 -7.52 -8.19 -10.27
N ILE A 4 -6.92 -8.33 -9.08
CA ILE A 4 -7.64 -8.60 -7.84
C ILE A 4 -7.45 -7.44 -6.87
N VAL A 5 -8.52 -7.10 -6.15
CA VAL A 5 -8.50 -6.08 -5.10
C VAL A 5 -8.54 -6.79 -3.76
N GLN A 6 -7.61 -6.47 -2.87
CA GLN A 6 -7.51 -7.10 -1.56
C GLN A 6 -7.16 -6.06 -0.49
N PRO A 7 -7.49 -6.31 0.80
CA PRO A 7 -6.98 -5.49 1.90
C PRO A 7 -5.46 -5.45 1.87
N MET A 8 -4.89 -4.25 2.09
CA MET A 8 -3.45 -4.09 2.23
C MET A 8 -2.97 -4.72 3.53
N THR A 9 -1.90 -5.50 3.48
CA THR A 9 -1.22 -6.04 4.67
C THR A 9 0.16 -5.40 4.85
N LEU A 10 0.83 -5.72 5.96
CA LEU A 10 2.19 -5.25 6.21
C LEU A 10 3.20 -5.77 5.16
N ASP A 11 2.92 -6.92 4.56
CA ASP A 11 3.77 -7.52 3.52
C ASP A 11 3.74 -6.72 2.21
N ASP A 12 2.70 -5.90 2.00
CA ASP A 12 2.58 -5.04 0.82
C ASP A 12 3.37 -3.74 0.92
N VAL A 13 3.79 -3.34 2.12
CA VAL A 13 4.40 -2.02 2.38
C VAL A 13 5.65 -1.79 1.54
N ASP A 14 6.46 -2.83 1.34
CA ASP A 14 7.69 -2.71 0.56
C ASP A 14 7.40 -2.42 -0.92
N GLN A 15 6.41 -3.10 -1.51
CA GLN A 15 6.01 -2.87 -2.90
C GLN A 15 5.31 -1.53 -3.07
N VAL A 16 4.40 -1.16 -2.16
CA VAL A 16 3.70 0.14 -2.21
C VAL A 16 4.69 1.30 -2.08
N ALA A 17 5.73 1.17 -1.24
CA ALA A 17 6.76 2.19 -1.13
C ALA A 17 7.62 2.33 -2.40
N MET A 18 7.75 1.28 -3.22
CA MET A 18 8.38 1.40 -4.53
C MET A 18 7.49 2.22 -5.48
N VAL A 19 6.20 1.91 -5.53
CA VAL A 19 5.22 2.66 -6.34
C VAL A 19 5.18 4.13 -5.92
N GLU A 20 5.13 4.41 -4.62
CA GLU A 20 5.10 5.76 -4.07
C GLU A 20 6.27 6.63 -4.55
N ARG A 21 7.48 6.05 -4.62
CA ARG A 21 8.68 6.77 -5.09
C ARG A 21 8.64 7.10 -6.58
N GLU A 22 8.00 6.25 -7.38
CA GLU A 22 7.82 6.50 -8.81
C GLU A 22 6.70 7.52 -9.06
N CYS A 23 5.68 7.54 -8.19
CA CYS A 23 4.51 8.40 -8.36
C CYS A 23 4.68 9.82 -7.79
N PHE A 24 5.50 10.00 -6.76
CA PHE A 24 5.54 11.27 -6.01
C PHE A 24 6.98 11.75 -5.78
N THR A 25 7.21 13.03 -6.03
CA THR A 25 8.49 13.72 -5.75
C THR A 25 8.82 13.76 -4.25
N THR A 26 7.79 13.79 -3.40
CA THR A 26 7.91 13.76 -1.93
C THR A 26 7.18 12.53 -1.40
N PRO A 27 7.81 11.34 -1.44
CA PRO A 27 7.15 10.09 -1.10
C PRO A 27 6.91 9.97 0.40
N TRP A 28 5.83 9.28 0.76
CA TRP A 28 5.63 8.85 2.15
C TRP A 28 6.71 7.87 2.62
N PRO A 29 7.15 7.95 3.90
CA PRO A 29 8.01 6.93 4.47
C PRO A 29 7.23 5.63 4.72
N LYS A 30 7.90 4.47 4.63
CA LYS A 30 7.30 3.14 4.93
C LYS A 30 6.59 3.10 6.30
N THR A 31 7.14 3.80 7.29
CA THR A 31 6.58 3.89 8.64
C THR A 31 5.19 4.52 8.67
N ALA A 32 4.86 5.41 7.73
CA ALA A 32 3.53 5.99 7.62
C ALA A 32 2.51 4.89 7.26
N TYR A 33 2.77 4.08 6.23
CA TYR A 33 1.89 2.97 5.87
C TYR A 33 1.74 1.93 6.98
N ILE A 34 2.84 1.57 7.67
CA ILE A 34 2.80 0.64 8.79
C ILE A 34 1.89 1.17 9.90
N ARG A 35 2.00 2.47 10.23
CA ARG A 35 1.18 3.13 11.22
C ARG A 35 -0.29 3.13 10.81
N GLU A 36 -0.58 3.47 9.57
CA GLU A 36 -1.94 3.48 9.04
C GLU A 36 -2.60 2.10 9.11
N ILE A 37 -1.90 1.04 8.69
CA ILE A 37 -2.44 -0.33 8.73
C ILE A 37 -2.66 -0.82 10.17
N LYS A 38 -1.78 -0.45 11.11
CA LYS A 38 -1.84 -0.94 12.50
C LYS A 38 -2.77 -0.14 13.41
N GLU A 39 -2.75 1.19 13.28
CA GLU A 39 -3.34 2.11 14.27
C GLU A 39 -4.62 2.76 13.75
N ASN A 40 -4.73 3.02 12.44
CA ASN A 40 -5.88 3.72 11.89
C ASN A 40 -7.07 2.79 11.68
N ARG A 41 -7.92 2.71 12.70
CA ARG A 41 -9.16 1.91 12.67
C ARG A 41 -10.25 2.48 11.75
N LEU A 42 -10.15 3.76 11.38
CA LEU A 42 -11.11 4.44 10.50
C LEU A 42 -10.71 4.31 9.01
N GLY A 43 -9.41 4.19 8.74
CA GLY A 43 -8.89 3.96 7.39
C GLY A 43 -9.24 2.58 6.85
N ARG A 44 -9.36 2.50 5.52
CA ARG A 44 -9.47 1.24 4.78
C ARG A 44 -8.45 1.27 3.65
N TYR A 45 -7.46 0.40 3.76
CA TYR A 45 -6.35 0.32 2.83
C TYR A 45 -6.51 -0.93 1.96
N ILE A 46 -6.42 -0.75 0.65
CA ILE A 46 -6.55 -1.81 -0.34
C ILE A 46 -5.38 -1.75 -1.32
N VAL A 47 -5.03 -2.90 -1.87
CA VAL A 47 -4.06 -3.06 -2.96
C VAL A 47 -4.74 -3.67 -4.17
N VAL A 48 -4.25 -3.29 -5.35
CA VAL A 48 -4.59 -3.93 -6.62
C VAL A 48 -3.40 -4.76 -7.06
N ARG A 49 -3.62 -6.05 -7.28
CA ARG A 49 -2.58 -6.98 -7.74
C ARG A 49 -2.92 -7.46 -9.14
N TRP A 50 -1.94 -7.46 -10.03
CA TRP A 50 -2.05 -8.14 -11.31
C TRP A 50 -1.97 -9.65 -11.11
N VAL A 51 -2.86 -10.39 -11.77
CA VAL A 51 -2.90 -11.85 -11.75
C VAL A 51 -2.81 -12.34 -13.20
N PRO A 52 -1.67 -12.89 -13.64
CA PRO A 52 -1.52 -13.43 -14.99
C PRO A 52 -2.53 -14.52 -15.33
#